data_AF-A0A959Z123-F1
#
_entry.id   AF-A0A959Z123-F1
#
_cell.length_a   1.000
_cell.length_b   1.000
_cell.length_c   1.000
_cell.angle_alpha   90.00
_cell.angle_beta   90.00
_cell.angle_gamma   90.00
#
_symmetry.space_group_name_H-M   'P 1'
#
loop_
_entity.id
_entity.type
_entity.pdbx_description
1 polymer ?
#
loop_
_entity_poly.entity_id
_entity_poly.type
_entity_poly.pdbx_seq_one_letter_code
_entity_poly.pdbx_strand_id
1 'polypeptide(L)'
;LVNMAHAQGLRVMMKPHLWLGHGQFTGHYDPGSEAGWRSFEESYADYVVHYARLSRQWGVDLFCLGTELDHFVQSRPAFWQRLIDRVSDAFQGPLTYAANWDEVERVPFWGRMSFIGVDGYFPLCPAPNPSASELDEAWTPHLDRLEALSARHRRPVLFTEIGYCCTANCAAEPWKEDPRAPKDEAAQHAAWSAFFRNVTGRPWYAGCFVWKWHAYRPSGEADGPGNGYSPQGLPALDVLR
;
A
#
# COMPACT_ATOMS: atom_id res chain seq x y z
N LEU A 1 -10.52 -4.86 17.78
CA LEU A 1 -9.19 -4.74 17.13
C LEU A 1 -8.64 -3.31 17.23
N VAL A 2 -9.33 -2.28 16.73
CA VAL A 2 -8.87 -0.87 16.83
C VAL A 2 -8.44 -0.48 18.26
N ASN A 3 -9.36 -0.62 19.23
CA ASN A 3 -9.04 -0.33 20.64
C ASN A 3 -7.88 -1.16 21.20
N MET A 4 -7.68 -2.40 20.72
CA MET A 4 -6.57 -3.24 21.15
C MET A 4 -5.25 -2.73 20.59
N ALA A 5 -5.23 -2.29 19.32
CA ALA A 5 -4.06 -1.69 18.70
C ALA A 5 -3.68 -0.38 19.43
N HIS A 6 -4.66 0.49 19.69
CA HIS A 6 -4.43 1.72 20.46
C HIS A 6 -3.92 1.45 21.88
N ALA A 7 -4.43 0.41 22.56
CA ALA A 7 -3.93 0.01 23.87
C ALA A 7 -2.46 -0.46 23.85
N GLN A 8 -1.92 -0.82 22.68
CA GLN A 8 -0.50 -1.14 22.46
C GLN A 8 0.30 0.07 21.92
N GLY A 9 -0.29 1.26 21.87
CA GLY A 9 0.35 2.47 21.34
C GLY A 9 0.43 2.52 19.81
N LEU A 10 -0.22 1.60 19.10
CA LEU A 10 -0.24 1.59 17.64
C LEU A 10 -1.30 2.57 17.13
N ARG A 11 -1.00 3.24 16.01
CA ARG A 11 -2.00 3.97 15.21
C ARG A 11 -2.61 3.03 14.17
N VAL A 12 -3.84 3.31 13.77
CA VAL A 12 -4.61 2.46 12.86
C VAL A 12 -5.00 3.23 11.60
N MET A 13 -4.72 2.64 10.44
CA MET A 13 -5.32 3.03 9.17
C MET A 13 -6.46 2.07 8.82
N MET A 14 -7.66 2.60 8.57
CA MET A 14 -8.73 1.82 7.94
C MET A 14 -8.56 1.89 6.42
N LYS A 15 -8.41 0.72 5.79
CA LYS A 15 -8.27 0.58 4.33
C LYS A 15 -9.31 -0.39 3.77
N PRO A 16 -10.47 0.11 3.31
CA PRO A 16 -11.47 -0.70 2.62
C PRO A 16 -10.91 -1.20 1.28
N HIS A 17 -10.54 -2.47 1.21
CA HIS A 17 -9.91 -3.11 0.05
C HIS A 17 -10.97 -3.86 -0.77
N LEU A 18 -10.96 -3.70 -2.09
CA LEU A 18 -11.75 -4.51 -3.02
C LEU A 18 -10.96 -5.74 -3.48
N TRP A 19 -11.67 -6.84 -3.70
CA TRP A 19 -11.11 -8.01 -4.36
C TRP A 19 -11.99 -8.36 -5.56
N LEU A 20 -11.41 -8.39 -6.76
CA LEU A 20 -12.11 -8.84 -7.94
C LEU A 20 -11.98 -10.37 -8.06
N GLY A 21 -13.09 -11.03 -8.41
CA GLY A 21 -13.10 -12.45 -8.66
C GLY A 21 -12.04 -12.87 -9.67
N HIS A 22 -11.56 -14.11 -9.57
CA HIS A 22 -10.55 -14.68 -10.47
C HIS A 22 -9.18 -13.99 -10.46
N GLY A 23 -8.87 -13.20 -9.42
CA GLY A 23 -7.55 -12.59 -9.24
C GLY A 23 -7.25 -11.46 -10.22
N GLN A 24 -8.30 -10.80 -10.73
CA GLN A 24 -8.13 -9.64 -11.59
C GLN A 24 -7.59 -8.45 -10.79
N PHE A 25 -6.63 -7.75 -11.39
CA PHE A 25 -6.10 -6.52 -10.83
C PHE A 25 -7.17 -5.42 -10.83
N THR A 26 -7.39 -4.80 -9.66
CA THR A 26 -8.42 -3.77 -9.45
C THR A 26 -8.15 -2.50 -10.26
N GLY A 27 -6.89 -2.20 -10.56
CA GLY A 27 -6.50 -1.01 -11.31
C GLY A 27 -7.01 -1.00 -12.74
N HIS A 28 -7.39 -2.16 -13.30
CA HIS A 28 -7.95 -2.31 -14.65
C HIS A 28 -9.48 -2.47 -14.67
N TYR A 29 -10.16 -2.27 -13.52
CA TYR A 29 -11.60 -2.49 -13.45
C TYR A 29 -12.36 -1.57 -14.41
N ASP A 30 -13.20 -2.17 -15.25
CA ASP A 30 -14.13 -1.48 -16.14
C ASP A 30 -15.44 -2.29 -16.23
N PRO A 31 -16.59 -1.72 -15.82
CA PRO A 31 -17.89 -2.37 -15.94
C PRO A 31 -18.47 -2.32 -17.37
N GLY A 32 -17.76 -1.75 -18.35
CA GLY A 32 -18.04 -1.80 -19.79
C GLY A 32 -19.22 -0.93 -20.26
N SER A 33 -19.88 -0.20 -19.36
CA SER A 33 -21.00 0.68 -19.70
C SER A 33 -21.21 1.79 -18.67
N GLU A 34 -21.84 2.89 -19.08
CA GLU A 34 -22.23 3.98 -18.16
C GLU A 34 -23.18 3.52 -17.05
N ALA A 35 -24.11 2.61 -17.37
CA ALA A 35 -25.01 2.03 -16.37
C ALA A 35 -24.24 1.20 -15.34
N GLY A 36 -23.26 0.41 -15.79
CA GLY A 36 -22.37 -0.35 -14.92
C GLY A 36 -21.52 0.55 -14.03
N TRP A 37 -20.97 1.64 -14.59
CA TRP A 37 -20.25 2.63 -13.80
C TRP A 37 -21.11 3.29 -12.74
N ARG A 38 -22.34 3.72 -13.06
CA ARG A 38 -23.23 4.33 -12.05
C ARG A 38 -23.55 3.37 -10.91
N SER A 39 -23.87 2.11 -11.24
CA SER A 39 -24.11 1.06 -10.24
C SER A 39 -22.89 0.83 -9.34
N PHE A 40 -21.69 0.79 -9.93
CA PHE A 40 -20.44 0.66 -9.18
C PHE A 40 -20.14 1.89 -8.31
N GLU A 41 -20.30 3.10 -8.85
CA GLU A 41 -20.12 4.35 -8.10
C GLU A 41 -21.03 4.41 -6.87
N GLU A 42 -22.32 4.08 -7.02
CA GLU A 42 -23.29 4.08 -5.93
C GLU A 42 -22.88 3.08 -4.83
N SER A 43 -22.62 1.83 -5.21
CA SER A 43 -22.24 0.77 -4.27
C SER A 43 -20.90 1.03 -3.59
N TYR A 44 -19.90 1.50 -4.33
CA TYR A 44 -18.58 1.83 -3.79
C TYR A 44 -18.64 3.00 -2.83
N ALA A 45 -19.38 4.07 -3.16
CA ALA A 45 -19.51 5.21 -2.27
C ALA A 45 -20.19 4.84 -0.96
N ASP A 46 -21.23 4.01 -1.00
CA ASP A 46 -21.92 3.56 0.21
C ASP A 46 -21.02 2.67 1.08
N TYR A 47 -20.26 1.77 0.45
CA TYR A 47 -19.24 0.96 1.13
C TYR A 47 -18.19 1.82 1.83
N VAL A 48 -17.53 2.74 1.10
CA VAL A 48 -16.45 3.57 1.64
C VAL A 48 -16.97 4.51 2.73
N VAL A 49 -18.12 5.17 2.51
CA VAL A 49 -18.71 6.07 3.50
C VAL A 49 -19.18 5.33 4.75
N HIS A 50 -19.69 4.10 4.63
CA HIS A 50 -20.01 3.26 5.78
C HIS A 50 -18.79 3.04 6.67
N TYR A 51 -17.66 2.62 6.09
CA TYR A 51 -16.42 2.43 6.85
C TYR A 51 -15.81 3.74 7.35
N ALA A 52 -16.00 4.86 6.67
CA ALA A 52 -15.59 6.18 7.17
C ALA A 52 -16.34 6.54 8.48
N ARG A 53 -17.65 6.32 8.52
CA ARG A 53 -18.48 6.54 9.74
C ARG A 53 -18.03 5.64 10.89
N LEU A 54 -17.79 4.36 10.61
CA LEU A 54 -17.26 3.42 11.61
C LEU A 54 -15.86 3.82 12.08
N SER A 55 -15.01 4.28 11.18
CA SER A 55 -13.65 4.75 11.50
C SER A 55 -13.69 5.94 12.46
N ARG A 56 -14.65 6.86 12.28
CA ARG A 56 -14.90 7.94 13.23
C ARG A 56 -15.35 7.41 14.59
N GLN A 57 -16.29 6.47 14.60
CA GLN A 57 -16.81 5.88 15.85
C GLN A 57 -15.72 5.13 16.62
N TRP A 58 -14.83 4.44 15.93
CA TRP A 58 -13.75 3.64 16.53
C TRP A 58 -12.46 4.43 16.78
N GLY A 59 -12.41 5.71 16.41
CA GLY A 59 -11.24 6.56 16.62
C GLY A 59 -10.02 6.17 15.78
N VAL A 60 -10.24 5.67 14.56
CA VAL A 60 -9.16 5.34 13.61
C VAL A 60 -8.35 6.61 13.26
N ASP A 61 -7.03 6.47 13.12
CA ASP A 61 -6.10 7.58 12.95
C ASP A 61 -5.94 8.06 11.49
N LEU A 62 -6.23 7.19 10.52
CA LEU A 62 -6.12 7.47 9.09
C LEU A 62 -7.16 6.67 8.30
N PHE A 63 -7.83 7.30 7.34
CA PHE A 63 -8.76 6.62 6.45
C PHE A 63 -8.25 6.62 5.01
N CYS A 64 -8.16 5.44 4.40
CA CYS A 64 -7.78 5.27 3.01
C CYS A 64 -9.03 5.15 2.12
N LEU A 65 -9.13 5.97 1.09
CA LEU A 65 -10.32 6.04 0.22
C LEU A 65 -10.46 4.82 -0.70
N GLY A 66 -9.35 4.19 -1.07
CA GLY A 66 -9.28 3.12 -2.04
C GLY A 66 -7.83 2.67 -2.26
N THR A 67 -7.65 1.52 -2.90
CA THR A 67 -6.36 0.87 -3.12
C THR A 67 -6.28 0.40 -4.58
N GLU A 68 -5.31 0.91 -5.34
CA GLU A 68 -4.99 0.49 -6.72
C GLU A 68 -6.21 0.47 -7.65
N LEU A 69 -6.80 1.66 -7.88
CA LEU A 69 -8.02 1.83 -8.69
C LEU A 69 -7.77 2.79 -9.87
N ASP A 70 -6.58 2.76 -10.49
CA ASP A 70 -6.16 3.72 -11.54
C ASP A 70 -7.26 4.00 -12.55
N HIS A 71 -7.76 2.97 -13.24
CA HIS A 71 -8.71 3.14 -14.32
C HIS A 71 -10.01 3.81 -13.84
N PHE A 72 -10.47 3.51 -12.62
CA PHE A 72 -11.62 4.17 -12.03
C PHE A 72 -11.32 5.63 -11.66
N VAL A 73 -10.13 5.93 -11.13
CA VAL A 73 -9.67 7.30 -10.85
C VAL A 73 -9.63 8.14 -12.10
N GLN A 74 -9.02 7.63 -13.18
CA GLN A 74 -8.92 8.34 -14.46
C GLN A 74 -10.28 8.49 -15.14
N SER A 75 -11.12 7.46 -15.10
CA SER A 75 -12.40 7.45 -15.83
C SER A 75 -13.48 8.28 -15.16
N ARG A 76 -13.49 8.38 -13.83
CA ARG A 76 -14.60 8.97 -13.05
C ARG A 76 -14.15 10.08 -12.10
N PRO A 77 -13.42 11.12 -12.55
CA PRO A 77 -12.85 12.14 -11.66
C PRO A 77 -13.92 12.92 -10.89
N ALA A 78 -15.08 13.19 -11.50
CA ALA A 78 -16.18 13.87 -10.83
C ALA A 78 -16.79 13.04 -9.68
N PHE A 79 -16.81 11.71 -9.82
CA PHE A 79 -17.22 10.82 -8.74
C PHE A 79 -16.25 10.92 -7.56
N TRP A 80 -14.95 10.82 -7.82
CA TRP A 80 -13.93 10.88 -6.76
C TRP A 80 -13.97 12.19 -5.98
N GLN A 81 -14.18 13.34 -6.64
CA GLN A 81 -14.35 14.61 -5.93
C GLN A 81 -15.53 14.56 -4.95
N ARG A 82 -16.69 14.05 -5.38
CA ARG A 82 -17.88 13.90 -4.52
C ARG A 82 -17.68 12.86 -3.42
N LEU A 83 -16.96 11.77 -3.70
CA LEU A 83 -16.65 10.75 -2.70
C LEU A 83 -15.78 11.34 -1.58
N ILE A 84 -14.75 12.11 -1.94
CA ILE A 84 -13.87 12.77 -0.95
C ILE A 84 -14.69 13.74 -0.08
N ASP A 85 -15.63 14.50 -0.65
CA ASP A 85 -16.53 15.36 0.14
C ASP A 85 -17.32 14.53 1.16
N ARG A 86 -18.03 13.50 0.69
CA ARG A 86 -18.86 12.61 1.54
C ARG A 86 -18.05 11.94 2.65
N VAL A 87 -16.83 11.49 2.34
CA VAL A 87 -15.94 10.84 3.31
C VAL A 87 -15.41 11.85 4.33
N SER A 88 -15.03 13.06 3.89
CA SER A 88 -14.56 14.12 4.79
C SER A 88 -15.64 14.55 5.79
N ASP A 89 -16.91 14.56 5.37
CA ASP A 89 -18.05 14.83 6.25
C ASP A 89 -18.26 13.70 7.28
N ALA A 90 -18.12 12.44 6.83
CA ALA A 90 -18.31 11.25 7.66
C ALA A 90 -17.15 11.02 8.64
N PHE A 91 -15.92 11.35 8.25
CA PHE A 91 -14.68 11.13 8.98
C PHE A 91 -13.82 12.40 8.97
N GLN A 92 -13.76 13.07 10.13
CA GLN A 92 -13.08 14.36 10.31
C GLN A 92 -11.57 14.20 10.62
N GLY A 93 -10.97 13.09 10.20
CA GLY A 93 -9.56 12.78 10.42
C GLY A 93 -8.74 12.82 9.11
N PRO A 94 -7.45 12.45 9.18
CA PRO A 94 -6.56 12.39 8.02
C PRO A 94 -7.06 11.41 6.95
N LEU A 95 -6.95 11.81 5.68
CA LEU A 95 -7.32 10.99 4.53
C LEU A 95 -6.09 10.65 3.69
N THR A 96 -6.12 9.48 3.04
CA THR A 96 -5.17 9.08 2.01
C THR A 96 -5.85 8.25 0.91
N TYR A 97 -5.11 7.91 -0.13
CA TYR A 97 -5.45 6.94 -1.16
C TYR A 97 -4.20 6.08 -1.40
N ALA A 98 -4.36 4.77 -1.53
CA ALA A 98 -3.25 3.85 -1.72
C ALA A 98 -3.07 3.63 -3.23
N ALA A 99 -2.16 4.41 -3.83
CA ALA A 99 -1.91 4.35 -5.25
C ALA A 99 -0.85 3.30 -5.57
N ASN A 100 -1.03 2.50 -6.63
CA ASN A 100 0.04 1.63 -7.11
C ASN A 100 1.32 2.44 -7.45
N TRP A 101 2.48 1.81 -7.37
CA TRP A 101 3.78 2.44 -7.59
C TRP A 101 3.90 3.14 -8.97
N ASP A 102 3.21 2.64 -9.99
CA ASP A 102 3.23 3.16 -11.36
C ASP A 102 2.09 4.16 -11.67
N GLU A 103 1.11 4.33 -10.79
CA GLU A 103 -0.01 5.29 -10.93
C GLU A 103 0.12 6.52 -10.02
N VAL A 104 0.95 6.46 -8.97
CA VAL A 104 1.02 7.47 -7.89
C VAL A 104 1.14 8.92 -8.37
N GLU A 105 1.86 9.19 -9.45
CA GLU A 105 2.02 10.54 -10.00
C GLU A 105 0.79 11.05 -10.78
N ARG A 106 -0.11 10.17 -11.20
CA ARG A 106 -1.31 10.48 -11.99
C ARG A 106 -2.55 10.77 -11.15
N VAL A 107 -2.52 10.51 -9.84
CA VAL A 107 -3.69 10.72 -8.97
C VAL A 107 -4.00 12.22 -8.87
N PRO A 108 -5.20 12.68 -9.30
CA PRO A 108 -5.46 14.11 -9.51
C PRO A 108 -5.84 14.88 -8.23
N PHE A 109 -5.96 14.19 -7.09
CA PHE A 109 -6.55 14.74 -5.87
C PHE A 109 -5.63 14.71 -4.64
N TRP A 110 -4.31 14.54 -4.79
CA TRP A 110 -3.37 14.57 -3.65
C TRP A 110 -3.46 15.84 -2.81
N GLY A 111 -3.80 16.99 -3.41
CA GLY A 111 -4.00 18.24 -2.67
C GLY A 111 -5.10 18.15 -1.59
N ARG A 112 -6.05 17.22 -1.77
CA ARG A 112 -7.16 16.94 -0.84
C ARG A 112 -6.84 15.85 0.19
N MET A 113 -5.68 15.21 0.09
CA MET A 113 -5.24 14.18 1.03
C MET A 113 -4.29 14.75 2.08
N SER A 114 -4.16 14.05 3.21
CA SER A 114 -3.15 14.33 4.24
C SER A 114 -1.79 13.74 3.87
N PHE A 115 -1.80 12.60 3.17
CA PHE A 115 -0.62 11.88 2.71
C PHE A 115 -0.75 11.55 1.22
N ILE A 116 0.38 11.49 0.53
CA ILE A 116 0.50 10.77 -0.74
C ILE A 116 0.69 9.30 -0.35
N GLY A 117 -0.33 8.46 -0.56
CA GLY A 117 -0.24 7.03 -0.29
C GLY A 117 0.28 6.27 -1.50
N VAL A 118 1.30 5.45 -1.30
CA VAL A 118 1.89 4.61 -2.36
C VAL A 118 2.03 3.16 -1.91
N ASP A 119 1.59 2.24 -2.75
CA ASP A 119 1.86 0.81 -2.62
C ASP A 119 3.19 0.54 -3.35
N GLY A 120 4.27 0.54 -2.58
CA GLY A 120 5.65 0.73 -3.02
C GLY A 120 6.34 -0.50 -3.57
N TYR A 121 5.66 -1.29 -4.41
CA TYR A 121 6.24 -2.47 -5.07
C TYR A 121 7.10 -2.09 -6.29
N PHE A 122 8.02 -1.15 -6.13
CA PHE A 122 8.89 -0.66 -7.21
C PHE A 122 9.84 -1.77 -7.70
N PRO A 123 9.88 -2.09 -9.01
CA PRO A 123 10.89 -2.99 -9.55
C PRO A 123 12.30 -2.39 -9.40
N LEU A 124 13.17 -3.01 -8.61
CA LEU A 124 14.50 -2.47 -8.30
C LEU A 124 15.59 -3.11 -9.16
N CYS A 125 15.69 -4.44 -9.14
CA CYS A 125 16.76 -5.14 -9.84
C CYS A 125 16.26 -6.47 -10.42
N PRO A 126 16.43 -6.73 -11.73
CA PRO A 126 16.00 -7.97 -12.36
C PRO A 126 16.86 -9.19 -11.98
N ALA A 127 18.08 -8.97 -11.47
CA ALA A 127 18.97 -10.05 -11.08
C ALA A 127 18.54 -10.66 -9.72
N PRO A 128 18.67 -11.99 -9.54
CA PRO A 128 18.49 -12.61 -8.24
C PRO A 128 19.57 -12.12 -7.27
N ASN A 129 19.21 -11.94 -6.00
CA ASN A 129 20.14 -11.60 -4.91
C ASN A 129 21.06 -10.40 -5.25
N PRO A 130 20.48 -9.23 -5.60
CA PRO A 130 21.26 -8.05 -5.91
C PRO A 130 22.10 -7.63 -4.70
N SER A 131 23.27 -7.05 -4.99
CA SER A 131 24.12 -6.43 -3.99
C SER A 131 23.43 -5.24 -3.32
N ALA A 132 23.94 -4.87 -2.15
CA ALA A 132 23.44 -3.72 -1.40
C ALA A 132 23.57 -2.40 -2.16
N SER A 133 24.60 -2.24 -3.00
CA SER A 133 24.80 -1.05 -3.84
C SER A 133 23.83 -1.02 -5.02
N GLU A 134 23.57 -2.15 -5.67
CA GLU A 134 22.59 -2.22 -6.77
C GLU A 134 21.18 -1.86 -6.30
N LEU A 135 20.80 -2.31 -5.10
CA LEU A 135 19.50 -1.95 -4.51
C LEU A 135 19.40 -0.46 -4.16
N ASP A 136 20.47 0.15 -3.63
CA ASP A 136 20.50 1.58 -3.29
C ASP A 136 20.43 2.46 -4.55
N GLU A 137 21.20 2.11 -5.58
CA GLU A 137 21.19 2.80 -6.87
C GLU A 137 19.81 2.71 -7.53
N ALA A 138 19.18 1.53 -7.48
CA ALA A 138 17.85 1.30 -8.04
C ALA A 138 16.74 2.09 -7.32
N TRP A 139 16.85 2.30 -6.00
CA TRP A 139 15.88 3.07 -5.24
C TRP A 139 15.91 4.56 -5.59
N THR A 140 17.10 5.11 -5.89
CA THR A 140 17.33 6.54 -6.11
C THR A 140 16.30 7.21 -7.04
N PRO A 141 16.09 6.76 -8.29
CA PRO A 141 15.14 7.41 -9.20
C PRO A 141 13.68 7.37 -8.71
N HIS A 142 13.29 6.33 -7.96
CA HIS A 142 11.94 6.24 -7.39
C HIS A 142 11.75 7.23 -6.25
N LEU A 143 12.75 7.35 -5.37
CA LEU A 143 12.70 8.27 -4.24
C LEU A 143 12.77 9.73 -4.67
N ASP A 144 13.54 10.04 -5.72
CA ASP A 144 13.58 11.40 -6.28
C ASP A 144 12.23 11.82 -6.87
N ARG A 145 11.52 10.90 -7.54
CA ARG A 145 10.15 11.14 -8.04
C ARG A 145 9.16 11.36 -6.89
N LEU A 146 9.22 10.53 -5.85
CA LEU A 146 8.37 10.67 -4.66
C LEU A 146 8.65 11.99 -3.91
N GLU A 147 9.91 12.40 -3.83
CA GLU A 147 10.33 13.68 -3.25
C GLU A 147 9.78 14.87 -4.04
N ALA A 148 9.92 14.84 -5.38
CA ALA A 148 9.37 15.88 -6.25
C ALA A 148 7.84 15.95 -6.15
N LEU A 149 7.16 14.80 -6.08
CA LEU A 149 5.71 14.73 -5.92
C LEU A 149 5.26 15.29 -4.56
N SER A 150 5.96 14.93 -3.49
CA SER A 150 5.78 15.48 -2.14
C SER A 150 5.92 16.99 -2.13
N ALA A 151 6.99 17.53 -2.73
CA ALA A 151 7.25 18.96 -2.82
C ALA A 151 6.15 19.68 -3.62
N ARG A 152 5.72 19.11 -4.75
CA ARG A 152 4.66 19.66 -5.61
C ARG A 152 3.33 19.80 -4.88
N HIS A 153 2.93 18.78 -4.12
CA HIS A 153 1.64 18.77 -3.42
C HIS A 153 1.72 19.29 -1.97
N ARG A 154 2.94 19.49 -1.44
CA ARG A 154 3.20 19.81 -0.03
C ARG A 154 2.56 18.81 0.92
N ARG A 155 2.70 17.53 0.59
CA ARG A 155 2.16 16.40 1.36
C ARG A 155 3.26 15.36 1.54
N PRO A 156 3.48 14.85 2.75
CA PRO A 156 4.44 13.77 2.95
C PRO A 156 3.94 12.48 2.30
N VAL A 157 4.87 11.59 1.99
CA VAL A 157 4.62 10.29 1.35
C VAL A 157 4.55 9.21 2.42
N LEU A 158 3.47 8.45 2.39
CA LEU A 158 3.23 7.28 3.21
C LEU A 158 3.23 6.06 2.31
N PHE A 159 4.09 5.08 2.59
CA PHE A 159 4.03 3.80 1.90
C PHE A 159 2.85 3.01 2.46
N THR A 160 1.69 3.06 1.80
CA THR A 160 0.43 2.44 2.24
C THR A 160 0.44 0.92 2.12
N GLU A 161 1.35 0.39 1.30
CA GLU A 161 1.85 -0.97 1.32
C GLU A 161 3.31 -0.98 0.88
N ILE A 162 4.09 -1.90 1.41
CA ILE A 162 5.38 -2.32 0.86
C ILE A 162 5.71 -3.71 1.41
N GLY A 163 6.27 -4.56 0.57
CA GLY A 163 6.67 -5.90 0.97
C GLY A 163 7.58 -6.56 -0.07
N TYR A 164 8.28 -7.58 0.39
CA TYR A 164 9.14 -8.43 -0.42
C TYR A 164 8.86 -9.88 -0.06
N CYS A 165 8.59 -10.74 -1.05
CA CYS A 165 8.53 -12.17 -0.81
C CYS A 165 9.88 -12.69 -0.31
N CYS A 166 9.88 -13.79 0.44
CA CYS A 166 11.08 -14.47 0.89
C CYS A 166 11.63 -15.37 -0.24
N THR A 167 12.03 -14.76 -1.36
CA THR A 167 12.56 -15.41 -2.57
C THR A 167 13.69 -14.58 -3.18
N ALA A 168 14.59 -15.22 -3.93
CA ALA A 168 15.78 -14.56 -4.51
C ALA A 168 15.47 -13.40 -5.48
N ASN A 169 14.29 -13.42 -6.12
CA ASN A 169 13.85 -12.44 -7.12
C ASN A 169 12.91 -11.37 -6.54
N CYS A 170 12.79 -11.27 -5.22
CA CYS A 170 11.82 -10.36 -4.58
C CYS A 170 12.02 -8.88 -4.91
N ALA A 171 13.21 -8.48 -5.35
CA ALA A 171 13.50 -7.11 -5.79
C ALA A 171 13.19 -6.85 -7.29
N ALA A 172 12.91 -7.89 -8.08
CA ALA A 172 12.68 -7.77 -9.52
C ALA A 172 11.23 -7.44 -9.85
N GLU A 173 10.30 -8.20 -9.30
CA GLU A 173 8.85 -8.00 -9.43
C GLU A 173 8.24 -8.09 -8.02
N PRO A 174 8.36 -7.04 -7.17
CA PRO A 174 8.04 -7.18 -5.75
C PRO A 174 6.57 -7.50 -5.44
N TRP A 175 5.66 -7.31 -6.40
CA TRP A 175 4.25 -7.67 -6.29
C TRP A 175 3.95 -9.15 -6.59
N LYS A 176 4.93 -9.91 -7.11
CA LYS A 176 4.71 -11.26 -7.63
C LYS A 176 5.03 -12.33 -6.59
N GLU A 177 4.00 -13.07 -6.20
CA GLU A 177 4.14 -14.29 -5.41
C GLU A 177 4.39 -15.50 -6.33
N ASP A 178 5.43 -16.28 -6.05
CA ASP A 178 5.65 -17.61 -6.66
C ASP A 178 5.72 -18.67 -5.55
N PRO A 179 4.64 -19.43 -5.31
CA PRO A 179 4.62 -20.48 -4.30
C PRO A 179 5.60 -21.64 -4.57
N ARG A 180 6.21 -21.71 -5.76
CA ARG A 180 7.16 -22.77 -6.13
C ARG A 180 8.61 -22.30 -6.00
N ALA A 181 8.85 -21.00 -5.85
CA ALA A 181 10.19 -20.45 -5.72
C ALA A 181 10.84 -20.90 -4.40
N PRO A 182 12.15 -21.27 -4.41
CA PRO A 182 12.87 -21.56 -3.19
C PRO A 182 12.84 -20.37 -2.22
N LYS A 183 12.74 -20.70 -0.93
CA LYS A 183 12.82 -19.71 0.14
C LYS A 183 14.22 -19.10 0.20
N ASP A 184 14.31 -17.78 0.24
CA ASP A 184 15.55 -17.02 0.41
C ASP A 184 15.35 -15.89 1.43
N GLU A 185 15.73 -16.16 2.68
CA GLU A 185 15.60 -15.20 3.79
C GLU A 185 16.60 -14.04 3.68
N ALA A 186 17.78 -14.30 3.11
CA ALA A 186 18.82 -13.30 2.93
C ALA A 186 18.38 -12.26 1.89
N ALA A 187 17.72 -12.70 0.81
CA ALA A 187 17.13 -11.81 -0.20
C ALA A 187 16.10 -10.86 0.41
N GLN A 188 15.14 -11.39 1.19
CA GLN A 188 14.12 -10.58 1.85
C GLN A 188 14.72 -9.59 2.83
N HIS A 189 15.69 -10.05 3.64
CA HIS A 189 16.40 -9.20 4.59
C HIS A 189 17.16 -8.07 3.87
N ALA A 190 17.86 -8.37 2.76
CA ALA A 190 18.59 -7.39 1.98
C ALA A 190 17.67 -6.33 1.36
N ALA A 191 16.52 -6.75 0.82
CA ALA A 191 15.52 -5.84 0.24
C ALA A 191 14.94 -4.87 1.28
N TRP A 192 14.54 -5.38 2.47
CA TRP A 192 14.12 -4.52 3.58
C TRP A 192 15.22 -3.59 4.07
N SER A 193 16.44 -4.10 4.21
CA SER A 193 17.60 -3.31 4.63
C SER A 193 17.88 -2.17 3.66
N ALA A 194 17.75 -2.40 2.35
CA ALA A 194 17.88 -1.36 1.34
C ALA A 194 16.75 -0.33 1.45
N PHE A 195 15.49 -0.75 1.57
CA PHE A 195 14.38 0.19 1.73
C PHE A 195 14.61 1.16 2.90
N PHE A 196 14.83 0.65 4.12
CA PHE A 196 15.02 1.51 5.29
C PHE A 196 16.27 2.39 5.21
N ARG A 197 17.37 1.88 4.65
CA ARG A 197 18.59 2.68 4.45
C ARG A 197 18.34 3.89 3.55
N ASN A 198 17.49 3.73 2.53
CA ASN A 198 17.25 4.77 1.53
C ASN A 198 16.13 5.76 1.91
N VAL A 199 15.14 5.35 2.72
CA VAL A 199 14.02 6.24 3.12
C VAL A 199 14.21 6.91 4.48
N THR A 200 14.98 6.31 5.40
CA THR A 200 15.15 6.85 6.76
C THR A 200 15.84 8.21 6.71
N GLY A 201 15.30 9.17 7.46
CA GLY A 201 15.84 10.54 7.53
C GLY A 201 15.37 11.47 6.41
N ARG A 202 14.65 10.97 5.40
CA ARG A 202 14.05 11.83 4.37
C ARG A 202 12.89 12.64 4.97
N PRO A 203 12.87 13.99 4.86
CA PRO A 203 11.84 14.82 5.51
C PRO A 203 10.41 14.57 5.00
N TRP A 204 10.27 14.08 3.77
CA TRP A 204 8.98 13.78 3.17
C TRP A 204 8.43 12.41 3.56
N TYR A 205 9.23 11.52 4.16
CA TYR A 205 8.82 10.16 4.50
C TYR A 205 7.96 10.15 5.78
N ALA A 206 6.71 9.69 5.66
CA ALA A 206 5.75 9.60 6.77
C ALA A 206 5.69 8.22 7.44
N GLY A 207 6.35 7.21 6.88
CA GLY A 207 6.30 5.84 7.36
C GLY A 207 5.84 4.84 6.29
N CYS A 208 5.64 3.59 6.71
CA CYS A 208 5.22 2.50 5.85
C CYS A 208 4.29 1.50 6.57
N PHE A 209 3.45 0.83 5.79
CA PHE A 209 2.68 -0.34 6.20
C PHE A 209 3.26 -1.59 5.53
N VAL A 210 3.72 -2.53 6.36
CA VAL A 210 4.33 -3.78 5.89
C VAL A 210 3.24 -4.72 5.39
N TRP A 211 3.34 -5.13 4.12
CA TRP A 211 2.60 -6.27 3.60
C TRP A 211 3.42 -7.54 3.83
N LYS A 212 2.96 -8.49 4.64
CA LYS A 212 1.78 -8.42 5.52
C LYS A 212 2.01 -9.15 6.82
N TRP A 213 1.17 -8.86 7.80
CA TRP A 213 1.17 -9.52 9.09
C TRP A 213 -0.06 -10.41 9.24
N HIS A 214 0.13 -11.68 9.58
CA HIS A 214 -0.95 -12.63 9.80
C HIS A 214 -1.42 -12.56 11.26
N ALA A 215 -2.73 -12.37 11.45
CA ALA A 215 -3.36 -12.26 12.77
C ALA A 215 -3.52 -13.61 13.49
N TYR A 216 -3.70 -14.69 12.72
CA TYR A 216 -3.78 -16.05 13.24
C TYR A 216 -2.79 -16.93 12.49
N ARG A 217 -1.95 -17.65 13.26
CA ARG A 217 -1.12 -18.75 12.76
C ARG A 217 -1.70 -20.04 13.32
N PRO A 218 -2.35 -20.90 12.51
CA PRO A 218 -2.63 -22.25 12.96
C PRO A 218 -1.31 -22.88 13.39
N SER A 219 -1.22 -23.35 14.63
CA SER A 219 -0.04 -24.06 15.12
C SER A 219 0.23 -25.27 14.22
N GLY A 220 1.36 -25.25 13.50
CA GLY A 220 1.83 -26.38 12.70
C GLY A 220 1.75 -26.22 11.18
N GLU A 221 1.13 -25.16 10.65
CA GLU A 221 1.15 -24.85 9.22
C GLU A 221 2.10 -23.68 8.97
N ALA A 222 3.21 -23.94 8.25
CA ALA A 222 3.97 -22.87 7.62
C ALA A 222 3.05 -22.15 6.62
N ASP A 223 3.14 -20.83 6.50
CA ASP A 223 2.42 -20.04 5.49
C ASP A 223 2.75 -20.56 4.08
N GLY A 224 2.00 -21.55 3.60
CA GLY A 224 2.37 -22.27 2.39
C GLY A 224 3.87 -22.67 2.41
N PRO A 225 4.67 -22.31 1.40
CA PRO A 225 6.10 -22.65 1.34
C PRO A 225 6.97 -21.89 2.34
N GLY A 226 6.42 -20.95 3.11
CA GLY A 226 7.19 -20.03 3.96
C GLY A 226 8.03 -19.02 3.18
N ASN A 227 7.72 -18.82 1.89
CA ASN A 227 8.43 -17.93 0.97
C ASN A 227 7.64 -16.64 0.64
N GLY A 228 6.51 -16.42 1.32
CA GLY A 228 5.63 -15.26 1.10
C GLY A 228 6.18 -13.95 1.67
N TYR A 229 5.32 -12.94 1.73
CA TYR A 229 5.67 -11.58 2.15
C TYR A 229 5.96 -11.38 3.63
N SER A 230 5.34 -12.18 4.50
CA SER A 230 5.38 -11.91 5.94
C SER A 230 6.80 -12.04 6.50
N PRO A 231 7.35 -11.00 7.16
CA PRO A 231 8.64 -11.09 7.84
C PRO A 231 8.54 -11.84 9.17
N GLN A 232 7.34 -12.21 9.63
CA GLN A 232 7.11 -12.78 10.95
C GLN A 232 7.93 -14.07 11.17
N GLY A 233 8.89 -14.02 12.10
CA GLY A 233 9.76 -15.16 12.42
C GLY A 233 10.90 -15.39 11.42
N LEU A 234 11.15 -14.41 10.54
CA LEU A 234 12.27 -14.41 9.59
C LEU A 234 13.28 -13.31 9.97
N PRO A 235 14.55 -13.39 9.52
CA PRO A 235 15.56 -12.36 9.77
C PRO A 235 15.13 -10.95 9.35
N ALA A 236 14.30 -10.83 8.31
CA ALA A 236 13.76 -9.55 7.86
C ALA A 236 13.02 -8.77 8.96
N LEU A 237 12.45 -9.45 9.98
CA LEU A 237 11.79 -8.78 11.10
C LEU A 237 12.74 -7.90 11.92
N ASP A 238 14.03 -8.26 12.00
CA ASP A 238 14.99 -7.49 12.78
C ASP A 238 15.31 -6.13 12.14
N VAL A 239 15.09 -5.99 10.84
CA VAL A 239 15.17 -4.69 10.14
C VAL A 239 13.98 -3.78 10.46
N LEU A 240 12.84 -4.36 10.84
CA LEU A 240 11.58 -3.64 11.11
C LEU A 240 11.42 -3.16 12.56
N ARG A 241 12.31 -3.59 13.45
CA ARG A 241 12.28 -3.28 14.88
C ARG A 241 13.06 -2.01 15.18
#